data_AF-A0AB74UYD3-F1
#
_entry.id   AF-A0AB74UYD3-F1
#
_cell.length_a   1.000
_cell.length_b   1.000
_cell.length_c   1.000
_cell.angle_alpha   90.00
_cell.angle_beta   90.00
_cell.angle_gamma   90.00
#
_symmetry.space_group_name_H-M   'P 1'
#
loop_
_entity.id
_entity.type
_entity.pdbx_description
1 polymer ?
#
loop_
_entity_poly.entity_id
_entity_poly.type
_entity_poly.pdbx_seq_one_letter_code
_entity_poly.pdbx_strand_id
1 'polypeptide(L)'
;MHTTQLAGLLLIAGLLCACGADKPGAATAGSDGRAAAPAAAPSGDASAEDVAATARGDVDCPVDAAPNAPGTPVDDIVGVRPGMSYEQAANAVMCSGPLLVIKPENSRGFEINTFGQTVRQGFSARFAEPRVNKSGRQIMQEMERDAMARGMNAVRQDMQPGQSKWFVATMGMPGQEKAISVAREQWFEQDRNPTVDSVEQALLEKYGASTERNDQGDTHQLRWAYDPRGRLITETSPLFNRCRGAADPDSGVSLSADCGLVVAANVVPLRGNPALAQYLQVGVVDQAGGYQALTDTQQGLQAMDAERRAQQVRDAGKNAQAPQL
;
A
#
# COMPACT_ATOMS: atom_id res chain seq x y z
N MET A 1 50.19 -41.41 -33.98
CA MET A 1 51.38 -41.50 -33.12
C MET A 1 50.95 -41.03 -31.73
N HIS A 2 50.98 -41.98 -30.77
CA HIS A 2 50.82 -41.90 -29.29
C HIS A 2 49.62 -41.08 -28.73
N THR A 3 48.51 -41.65 -28.22
CA THR A 3 48.28 -42.53 -27.02
C THR A 3 49.07 -42.04 -25.78
N THR A 4 48.47 -41.77 -24.61
CA THR A 4 47.80 -42.75 -23.72
C THR A 4 46.94 -42.12 -22.61
N GLN A 5 45.95 -42.89 -22.17
CA GLN A 5 45.16 -42.79 -20.93
C GLN A 5 46.01 -42.93 -19.65
N LEU A 6 45.46 -42.50 -18.51
CA LEU A 6 45.54 -43.29 -17.27
C LEU A 6 44.50 -42.85 -16.23
N ALA A 7 43.60 -43.80 -15.95
CA ALA A 7 42.71 -43.83 -14.80
C ALA A 7 43.47 -44.35 -13.57
N GLY A 8 43.04 -43.96 -12.36
CA GLY A 8 43.56 -44.50 -11.10
C GLY A 8 42.49 -44.45 -10.01
N LEU A 9 41.96 -45.62 -9.67
CA LEU A 9 40.92 -45.92 -8.69
C LEU A 9 41.55 -46.88 -7.67
N LEU A 10 41.41 -46.62 -6.36
CA LEU A 10 41.67 -47.52 -5.19
C LEU A 10 41.39 -46.67 -3.91
N LEU A 11 40.36 -46.83 -3.07
CA LEU A 11 39.66 -47.95 -2.40
C LEU A 11 40.46 -48.60 -1.25
N ILE A 12 39.93 -48.47 -0.01
CA ILE A 12 39.71 -49.50 1.06
C ILE A 12 40.16 -49.10 2.49
N ALA A 13 39.26 -49.47 3.44
CA ALA A 13 39.36 -49.68 4.90
C ALA A 13 39.30 -48.43 5.80
N GLY A 14 38.38 -48.28 6.76
CA GLY A 14 37.52 -49.25 7.45
C GLY A 14 38.11 -49.59 8.84
N LEU A 15 37.67 -48.87 9.88
CA LEU A 15 37.83 -49.27 11.28
C LEU A 15 36.55 -48.92 12.05
N LEU A 16 35.82 -49.97 12.40
CA LEU A 16 34.75 -49.99 13.37
C LEU A 16 35.33 -49.79 14.77
N CYS A 17 34.72 -48.90 15.56
CA CYS A 17 34.57 -49.08 17.00
C CYS A 17 33.17 -48.66 17.40
N ALA A 18 32.39 -49.64 17.85
CA ALA A 18 31.09 -49.50 18.48
C ALA A 18 31.24 -49.24 19.99
N CYS A 19 30.25 -48.52 20.54
CA CYS A 19 29.74 -48.42 21.92
C CYS A 19 29.23 -46.98 22.07
N GLY A 20 27.94 -46.65 22.13
CA GLY A 20 26.77 -47.37 22.62
C GLY A 20 26.14 -46.54 23.73
N ALA A 21 25.09 -45.77 23.42
CA ALA A 21 24.10 -45.29 24.39
C ALA A 21 22.82 -44.85 23.65
N ASP A 22 21.70 -45.39 24.13
CA ASP A 22 20.35 -45.44 23.56
C ASP A 22 19.67 -44.11 23.17
N LYS A 23 18.93 -44.14 22.05
CA LYS A 23 17.52 -43.70 21.98
C LYS A 23 16.83 -44.14 20.67
N PRO A 24 15.70 -44.86 20.72
CA PRO A 24 14.95 -45.29 19.54
C PRO A 24 13.91 -44.24 19.11
N GLY A 25 13.66 -44.15 17.81
CA GLY A 25 12.43 -43.59 17.26
C GLY A 25 12.62 -42.67 16.07
N ALA A 26 12.78 -43.24 14.89
CA ALA A 26 12.58 -42.54 13.62
C ALA A 26 11.14 -42.01 13.55
N ALA A 27 10.98 -40.72 13.25
CA ALA A 27 9.73 -40.15 12.78
C ALA A 27 10.01 -39.38 11.48
N THR A 28 9.40 -39.92 10.43
CA THR A 28 9.17 -39.37 9.10
C THR A 28 9.11 -37.84 9.02
N ALA A 29 9.86 -37.28 8.08
CA ALA A 29 9.66 -35.94 7.55
C ALA A 29 8.27 -35.86 6.90
N GLY A 30 7.29 -35.39 7.67
CA GLY A 30 5.96 -35.02 7.22
C GLY A 30 5.98 -33.57 6.74
N SER A 31 5.63 -33.39 5.47
CA SER A 31 5.26 -32.13 4.86
C SER A 31 3.99 -31.58 5.51
N ASP A 32 4.11 -30.76 6.55
CA ASP A 32 2.98 -29.95 7.05
C ASP A 32 2.98 -28.61 6.30
N GLY A 33 2.57 -28.67 5.03
CA GLY A 33 2.02 -27.52 4.29
C GLY A 33 0.62 -27.17 4.76
N ARG A 34 0.42 -27.08 6.08
CA ARG A 34 -0.86 -26.70 6.68
C ARG A 34 -0.91 -25.18 6.63
N ALA A 35 -1.57 -24.65 5.59
CA ALA A 35 -2.04 -23.28 5.58
C ALA A 35 -2.71 -23.02 6.94
N ALA A 36 -2.20 -22.03 7.67
CA ALA A 36 -2.79 -21.60 8.92
C ALA A 36 -4.29 -21.39 8.68
N ALA A 37 -5.13 -22.07 9.45
CA ALA A 37 -6.57 -21.87 9.38
C ALA A 37 -6.83 -20.36 9.57
N PRO A 38 -7.71 -19.74 8.75
CA PRO A 38 -8.05 -18.34 8.96
C PRO A 38 -8.53 -18.19 10.39
N ALA A 39 -7.92 -17.27 11.13
CA ALA A 39 -8.34 -16.95 12.49
C ALA A 39 -9.85 -16.71 12.46
N ALA A 40 -10.58 -17.35 13.39
CA ALA A 40 -12.02 -17.18 13.49
C ALA A 40 -12.34 -15.69 13.54
N ALA A 41 -13.30 -15.25 12.71
CA ALA A 41 -13.74 -13.86 12.74
C ALA A 41 -14.12 -13.50 14.18
N PRO A 42 -13.60 -12.40 14.74
CA PRO A 42 -13.90 -12.04 16.12
C PRO A 42 -15.42 -11.93 16.28
N SER A 43 -15.95 -12.55 17.34
CA SER A 43 -17.36 -12.54 17.72
C SER A 43 -17.58 -11.60 18.93
N GLY A 44 -18.80 -11.14 19.17
CA GLY A 44 -19.13 -10.26 20.32
C GLY A 44 -18.95 -8.76 20.04
N ASP A 45 -19.32 -7.91 20.99
CA ASP A 45 -19.16 -6.46 20.87
C ASP A 45 -17.69 -6.09 21.17
N ALA A 46 -17.18 -5.02 20.57
CA ALA A 46 -15.84 -4.51 20.83
C ALA A 46 -15.79 -3.00 20.67
N SER A 47 -15.01 -2.32 21.53
CA SER A 47 -14.73 -0.90 21.38
C SER A 47 -13.89 -0.63 20.12
N ALA A 48 -13.80 0.64 19.70
CA ALA A 48 -12.92 1.02 18.59
C ALA A 48 -11.44 0.72 18.93
N GLU A 49 -11.06 0.92 20.19
CA GLU A 49 -9.74 0.63 20.73
C GLU A 49 -9.43 -0.87 20.64
N ASP A 50 -10.37 -1.73 21.01
CA ASP A 50 -10.20 -3.19 20.93
C ASP A 50 -10.07 -3.66 19.48
N VAL A 51 -10.90 -3.10 18.59
CA VAL A 51 -10.83 -3.38 17.14
C VAL A 51 -9.48 -2.94 16.59
N ALA A 52 -9.01 -1.75 16.94
CA ALA A 52 -7.71 -1.22 16.51
C ALA A 52 -6.55 -2.05 17.06
N ALA A 53 -6.57 -2.43 18.34
CA ALA A 53 -5.55 -3.26 18.96
C ALA A 53 -5.48 -4.65 18.31
N THR A 54 -6.63 -5.27 18.04
CA THR A 54 -6.71 -6.56 17.35
C THR A 54 -6.18 -6.46 15.92
N ALA A 55 -6.55 -5.40 15.19
CA ALA A 55 -6.10 -5.20 13.82
C ALA A 55 -4.61 -4.86 13.72
N ARG A 56 -4.08 -4.11 14.70
CA ARG A 56 -2.66 -3.78 14.79
C ARG A 56 -1.81 -5.02 15.07
N GLY A 57 -2.26 -5.90 15.96
CA GLY A 57 -1.44 -7.05 16.40
C GLY A 57 -0.09 -6.59 16.95
N ASP A 58 0.98 -7.30 16.55
CA ASP A 58 2.35 -7.09 17.05
C ASP A 58 3.17 -6.11 16.18
N VAL A 59 2.55 -5.03 15.68
CA VAL A 59 3.27 -4.02 14.90
C VAL A 59 4.20 -3.23 15.80
N ASP A 60 5.51 -3.37 15.56
CA ASP A 60 6.55 -2.59 16.21
C ASP A 60 6.63 -1.18 15.62
N CYS A 61 6.59 -0.17 16.50
CA CYS A 61 6.68 1.25 16.15
C CYS A 61 7.89 1.91 16.85
N PRO A 62 8.65 2.80 16.18
CA PRO A 62 8.48 3.25 14.80
C PRO A 62 8.95 2.20 13.79
N VAL A 63 8.41 2.25 12.57
CA VAL A 63 8.90 1.42 11.47
C VAL A 63 10.27 1.92 11.03
N ASP A 64 11.23 1.01 10.89
CA ASP A 64 12.54 1.30 10.32
C ASP A 64 12.40 1.67 8.83
N ALA A 65 12.48 2.97 8.56
CA ALA A 65 12.50 3.52 7.20
C ALA A 65 13.87 4.15 6.94
N ALA A 66 14.48 3.82 5.80
CA ALA A 66 15.71 4.48 5.39
C ALA A 66 15.44 5.98 5.16
N PRO A 67 16.32 6.87 5.63
CA PRO A 67 16.18 8.29 5.37
C PRO A 67 16.29 8.58 3.88
N ASN A 68 15.77 9.74 3.47
CA ASN A 68 16.02 10.28 2.15
C ASN A 68 17.52 10.37 1.87
N ALA A 69 17.92 9.97 0.65
CA ALA A 69 19.31 10.14 0.24
C ALA A 69 19.64 11.65 0.20
N PRO A 70 20.85 12.08 0.60
CA PRO A 70 21.20 13.48 0.57
C PRO A 70 20.98 14.09 -0.82
N GLY A 71 20.26 15.21 -0.88
CA GLY A 71 19.95 15.91 -2.13
C GLY A 71 18.76 15.35 -2.92
N THR A 72 18.02 14.35 -2.40
CA THR A 72 16.74 13.95 -2.98
C THR A 72 15.58 14.74 -2.38
N PRO A 73 14.48 14.94 -3.14
CA PRO A 73 13.26 15.55 -2.61
C PRO A 73 12.72 14.83 -1.37
N VAL A 74 12.08 15.58 -0.48
CA VAL A 74 11.27 15.01 0.61
C VAL A 74 9.96 14.49 0.01
N ASP A 75 9.62 13.24 0.32
CA ASP A 75 8.60 12.46 -0.36
C ASP A 75 7.77 11.57 0.59
N ASP A 76 7.83 11.84 1.89
CA ASP A 76 7.06 11.10 2.88
C ASP A 76 5.85 11.90 3.38
N ILE A 77 4.84 11.17 3.83
CA ILE A 77 3.75 11.66 4.66
C ILE A 77 3.81 10.89 5.97
N VAL A 78 4.25 11.55 7.04
CA VAL A 78 4.41 10.94 8.38
C VAL A 78 5.24 9.64 8.30
N GLY A 79 6.33 9.67 7.53
CA GLY A 79 7.21 8.51 7.34
C GLY A 79 6.78 7.50 6.29
N VAL A 80 5.58 7.60 5.71
CA VAL A 80 5.11 6.71 4.64
C VAL A 80 5.45 7.31 3.27
N ARG A 81 6.10 6.56 2.39
CA ARG A 81 6.61 7.07 1.09
C ARG A 81 6.61 6.02 -0.02
N PRO A 82 6.67 6.43 -1.30
CA PRO A 82 6.92 5.51 -2.40
C PRO A 82 8.20 4.67 -2.20
N GLY A 83 8.20 3.44 -2.70
CA GLY A 83 9.31 2.48 -2.61
C GLY A 83 9.29 1.56 -1.38
N MET A 84 8.53 1.87 -0.33
CA MET A 84 8.29 0.97 0.80
C MET A 84 7.58 -0.30 0.36
N SER A 85 7.87 -1.46 0.97
CA SER A 85 7.04 -2.65 0.76
C SER A 85 5.61 -2.41 1.25
N TYR A 86 4.66 -3.22 0.77
CA TYR A 86 3.28 -3.20 1.26
C TYR A 86 3.21 -3.22 2.80
N GLU A 87 3.95 -4.13 3.44
CA GLU A 87 3.98 -4.33 4.89
C GLU A 87 4.63 -3.15 5.61
N GLN A 88 5.74 -2.64 5.10
CA GLN A 88 6.40 -1.47 5.68
C GLN A 88 5.48 -0.25 5.66
N ALA A 89 4.81 0.00 4.53
CA ALA A 89 3.87 1.10 4.41
C ALA A 89 2.65 0.90 5.32
N ALA A 90 2.07 -0.31 5.38
CA ALA A 90 0.92 -0.60 6.23
C ALA A 90 1.25 -0.40 7.71
N ASN A 91 2.42 -0.88 8.16
CA ASN A 91 2.89 -0.72 9.53
C ASN A 91 3.15 0.76 9.85
N ALA A 92 3.79 1.51 8.95
CA ALA A 92 4.07 2.92 9.15
C ALA A 92 2.78 3.73 9.28
N VAL A 93 1.76 3.42 8.47
CA VAL A 93 0.43 4.02 8.60
C VAL A 93 -0.20 3.66 9.95
N MET A 94 -0.17 2.40 10.39
CA MET A 94 -0.70 2.00 11.70
C MET A 94 0.04 2.63 12.88
N CYS A 95 1.33 2.91 12.74
CA CYS A 95 2.13 3.63 13.75
C CYS A 95 1.80 5.13 13.81
N SER A 96 1.21 5.70 12.75
CA SER A 96 0.85 7.12 12.71
C SER A 96 -0.39 7.49 13.54
N GLY A 97 -1.15 6.50 14.04
CA GLY A 97 -2.31 6.74 14.87
C GLY A 97 -2.85 5.48 15.57
N PRO A 98 -3.13 5.51 16.88
CA PRO A 98 -3.46 4.34 17.69
C PRO A 98 -4.77 3.65 17.25
N LEU A 99 -5.68 4.37 16.58
CA LEU A 99 -6.96 3.83 16.11
C LEU A 99 -6.98 3.45 14.63
N LEU A 100 -5.89 3.61 13.89
CA LEU A 100 -5.88 3.31 12.45
C LEU A 100 -5.91 1.80 12.19
N VAL A 101 -6.81 1.39 11.30
CA VAL A 101 -7.00 0.02 10.84
C VAL A 101 -6.84 -0.03 9.33
N ILE A 102 -6.01 -0.95 8.86
CA ILE A 102 -5.73 -1.20 7.44
C ILE A 102 -6.79 -2.13 6.86
N LYS A 103 -7.29 -1.80 5.66
CA LYS A 103 -8.13 -2.68 4.85
C LYS A 103 -7.53 -2.78 3.44
N PRO A 104 -7.25 -4.01 2.93
CA PRO A 104 -6.86 -4.18 1.53
C PRO A 104 -7.91 -3.56 0.61
N GLU A 105 -7.45 -2.84 -0.41
CA GLU A 105 -8.32 -2.20 -1.38
C GLU A 105 -8.22 -2.96 -2.71
N ASN A 106 -9.33 -3.54 -3.12
CA ASN A 106 -9.42 -4.39 -4.33
C ASN A 106 -10.29 -3.75 -5.42
N SER A 107 -10.98 -2.65 -5.13
CA SER A 107 -11.93 -2.00 -6.05
C SER A 107 -11.37 -0.78 -6.78
N ARG A 108 -10.27 -0.20 -6.29
CA ARG A 108 -9.69 1.05 -6.80
C ARG A 108 -8.32 0.87 -7.49
N GLY A 109 -8.04 -0.36 -7.94
CA GLY A 109 -6.77 -0.73 -8.57
C GLY A 109 -6.68 -0.42 -10.07
N PHE A 110 -5.50 -0.61 -10.63
CA PHE A 110 -5.22 -0.65 -12.06
C PHE A 110 -5.87 -1.87 -12.72
N GLU A 111 -6.46 -1.64 -13.88
CA GLU A 111 -6.99 -2.69 -14.74
C GLU A 111 -5.84 -3.41 -15.46
N ILE A 112 -5.39 -4.53 -14.89
CA ILE A 112 -4.34 -5.37 -15.47
C ILE A 112 -4.81 -6.83 -15.55
N ASN A 113 -4.31 -7.56 -16.55
CA ASN A 113 -4.54 -8.99 -16.61
C ASN A 113 -3.63 -9.70 -15.58
N THR A 114 -4.23 -10.20 -14.50
CA THR A 114 -3.49 -10.89 -13.45
C THR A 114 -3.27 -12.37 -13.72
N PHE A 115 -3.88 -12.95 -14.77
CA PHE A 115 -3.83 -14.38 -15.07
C PHE A 115 -4.17 -15.27 -13.85
N GLY A 116 -5.13 -14.82 -13.03
CA GLY A 116 -5.58 -15.53 -11.83
C GLY A 116 -4.70 -15.33 -10.59
N GLN A 117 -3.70 -14.44 -10.66
CA GLN A 117 -2.83 -14.11 -9.53
C GLN A 117 -3.45 -13.02 -8.65
N THR A 118 -3.18 -13.09 -7.36
CA THR A 118 -3.53 -12.03 -6.42
C THR A 118 -2.40 -11.01 -6.40
N VAL A 119 -2.70 -9.79 -6.85
CA VAL A 119 -1.78 -8.64 -6.77
C VAL A 119 -2.37 -7.65 -5.78
N ARG A 120 -1.62 -7.29 -4.73
CA ARG A 120 -2.06 -6.28 -3.78
C ARG A 120 -1.81 -4.90 -4.38
N GLN A 121 -2.87 -4.29 -4.89
CA GLN A 121 -2.79 -3.00 -5.58
C GLN A 121 -2.93 -1.79 -4.65
N GLY A 122 -3.23 -2.03 -3.38
CA GLY A 122 -3.20 -1.00 -2.36
C GLY A 122 -4.00 -1.38 -1.12
N PHE A 123 -4.07 -0.41 -0.21
CA PHE A 123 -4.89 -0.50 0.99
C PHE A 123 -5.38 0.89 1.39
N SER A 124 -6.49 0.91 2.12
CA SER A 124 -6.97 2.08 2.83
C SER A 124 -6.70 1.94 4.33
N ALA A 125 -6.61 3.06 5.03
CA ALA A 125 -6.59 3.06 6.49
C ALA A 125 -7.54 4.12 7.03
N ARG A 126 -8.37 3.74 8.01
CA ARG A 126 -9.30 4.64 8.68
C ARG A 126 -9.34 4.31 10.16
N PHE A 127 -9.92 5.19 10.96
CA PHE A 127 -10.11 4.92 12.38
C PHE A 127 -11.03 3.71 12.56
N ALA A 128 -10.71 2.88 13.54
CA ALA A 128 -11.54 1.75 13.91
C ALA A 128 -12.94 2.23 14.32
N GLU A 129 -13.95 1.50 13.87
CA GLU A 129 -15.32 1.68 14.33
C GLU A 129 -15.64 0.60 15.37
N PRO A 130 -16.44 0.93 16.40
CA PRO A 130 -16.90 -0.06 17.35
C PRO A 130 -17.64 -1.20 16.64
N ARG A 131 -17.34 -2.43 17.03
CA ARG A 131 -18.05 -3.61 16.54
C ARG A 131 -19.26 -3.83 17.45
N VAL A 132 -20.45 -3.62 16.91
CA VAL A 132 -21.71 -3.75 17.67
C VAL A 132 -22.58 -4.83 17.02
N ASN A 133 -22.94 -5.87 17.78
CA ASN A 133 -23.90 -6.88 17.36
C ASN A 133 -25.30 -6.31 17.47
N LYS A 134 -25.80 -5.82 16.33
CA LYS A 134 -27.13 -5.25 16.25
C LYS A 134 -28.16 -6.35 16.07
N SER A 135 -29.26 -6.26 16.82
CA SER A 135 -30.45 -7.05 16.55
C SER A 135 -31.09 -6.64 15.23
N GLY A 136 -31.86 -7.54 14.60
CA GLY A 136 -32.59 -7.24 13.37
C GLY A 136 -33.50 -6.01 13.48
N ARG A 137 -34.07 -5.74 14.66
CA ARG A 137 -34.86 -4.51 14.91
C ARG A 137 -34.00 -3.25 14.87
N GLN A 138 -32.80 -3.27 15.44
CA GLN A 138 -31.88 -2.13 15.41
C GLN A 138 -31.39 -1.85 13.99
N ILE A 139 -31.10 -2.90 13.21
CA ILE A 139 -30.71 -2.77 11.80
C ILE A 139 -31.83 -2.09 10.99
N MET A 140 -33.08 -2.52 11.16
CA MET A 140 -34.22 -1.90 10.45
C MET A 140 -34.42 -0.43 10.85
N GLN A 141 -34.28 -0.09 12.14
CA GLN A 141 -34.41 1.31 12.60
C GLN A 141 -33.30 2.22 12.06
N GLU A 142 -32.07 1.72 11.96
CA GLU A 142 -30.97 2.47 11.35
C GLU A 142 -31.19 2.66 9.85
N MET A 143 -31.66 1.61 9.15
CA MET A 143 -32.00 1.71 7.74
C MET A 143 -33.10 2.74 7.47
N GLU A 144 -34.14 2.78 8.30
CA GLU A 144 -35.20 3.80 8.25
C GLU A 144 -34.65 5.21 8.50
N ARG A 145 -33.78 5.37 9.51
CA ARG A 145 -33.13 6.65 9.82
C ARG A 145 -32.23 7.14 8.68
N ASP A 146 -31.46 6.23 8.07
CA ASP A 146 -30.60 6.55 6.94
C ASP A 146 -31.41 6.85 5.67
N ALA A 147 -32.54 6.17 5.45
CA ALA A 147 -33.48 6.50 4.40
C ALA A 147 -34.07 7.91 4.59
N MET A 148 -34.50 8.26 5.80
CA MET A 148 -34.99 9.61 6.12
C MET A 148 -33.89 10.68 5.96
N ALA A 149 -32.68 10.42 6.46
CA ALA A 149 -31.56 11.37 6.33
C ALA A 149 -31.22 11.65 4.85
N ARG A 150 -31.24 10.60 4.00
CA ARG A 150 -31.08 10.74 2.54
C ARG A 150 -32.23 11.52 1.92
N GLY A 151 -33.47 11.23 2.31
CA GLY A 151 -34.66 11.95 1.84
C GLY A 151 -34.67 13.44 2.22
N MET A 152 -33.96 13.82 3.29
CA MET A 152 -33.84 15.21 3.76
C MET A 152 -32.58 15.93 3.29
N ASN A 153 -31.80 15.34 2.36
CA ASN A 153 -30.53 15.89 1.87
C ASN A 153 -29.52 16.22 3.00
N ALA A 154 -29.52 15.43 4.08
CA ALA A 154 -28.58 15.65 5.17
C ALA A 154 -27.14 15.33 4.70
N VAL A 155 -26.26 16.34 4.73
CA VAL A 155 -24.83 16.16 4.42
C VAL A 155 -24.19 15.37 5.56
N ARG A 156 -23.72 14.15 5.26
CA ARG A 156 -22.84 13.40 6.16
C ARG A 156 -21.41 13.60 5.71
N GLN A 157 -20.59 14.16 6.59
CA GLN A 157 -19.15 14.19 6.37
C GLN A 157 -18.61 12.76 6.51
N ASP A 158 -17.74 12.39 5.58
CA ASP A 158 -17.11 11.07 5.53
C ASP A 158 -16.15 10.84 6.72
N MET A 159 -15.70 11.92 7.37
CA MET A 159 -14.74 11.91 8.48
C MET A 159 -15.18 12.85 9.60
N GLN A 160 -14.83 12.50 10.84
CA GLN A 160 -15.07 13.35 12.02
C GLN A 160 -13.83 14.19 12.37
N PRO A 161 -13.96 15.32 13.09
CA PRO A 161 -12.83 16.08 13.62
C PRO A 161 -11.84 15.20 14.39
N GLY A 162 -10.54 15.41 14.18
CA GLY A 162 -9.46 14.63 14.79
C GLY A 162 -9.15 13.29 14.11
N GLN A 163 -9.93 12.87 13.12
CA GLN A 163 -9.68 11.62 12.40
C GLN A 163 -8.74 11.82 11.20
N SER A 164 -8.13 10.72 10.74
CA SER A 164 -7.42 10.69 9.46
C SER A 164 -7.76 9.45 8.63
N LYS A 165 -7.69 9.64 7.31
CA LYS A 165 -7.94 8.63 6.28
C LYS A 165 -6.71 8.54 5.40
N TRP A 166 -6.38 7.32 5.01
CA TRP A 166 -5.23 7.03 4.15
C TRP A 166 -5.63 6.17 2.97
N PHE A 167 -4.90 6.35 1.88
CA PHE A 167 -4.85 5.39 0.78
C PHE A 167 -3.39 5.24 0.34
N VAL A 168 -2.95 4.00 0.18
CA VAL A 168 -1.63 3.67 -0.36
C VAL A 168 -1.84 2.76 -1.55
N ALA A 169 -1.41 3.18 -2.73
CA ALA A 169 -1.40 2.34 -3.91
C ALA A 169 -0.05 1.64 -4.02
N THR A 170 -0.08 0.35 -4.34
CA THR A 170 1.11 -0.49 -4.46
C THR A 170 1.13 -1.20 -5.81
N MET A 171 2.32 -1.44 -6.34
CA MET A 171 2.52 -2.28 -7.53
C MET A 171 3.76 -3.15 -7.39
N GLY A 172 3.73 -4.30 -8.04
CA GLY A 172 4.81 -5.28 -8.06
C GLY A 172 4.28 -6.68 -8.32
N MET A 173 5.19 -7.63 -8.50
CA MET A 173 4.84 -9.05 -8.52
C MET A 173 4.24 -9.47 -7.16
N PRO A 174 3.39 -10.52 -7.12
CA PRO A 174 2.79 -11.00 -5.88
C PRO A 174 3.82 -11.19 -4.75
N GLY A 175 3.61 -10.54 -3.61
CA GLY A 175 4.51 -10.58 -2.46
C GLY A 175 5.74 -9.65 -2.53
N GLN A 176 5.89 -8.88 -3.61
CA GLN A 176 6.97 -7.92 -3.81
C GLN A 176 6.44 -6.51 -4.09
N GLU A 177 5.17 -6.26 -3.76
CA GLU A 177 4.52 -5.00 -4.05
C GLU A 177 5.13 -3.87 -3.23
N LYS A 178 5.39 -2.74 -3.90
CA LYS A 178 5.92 -1.52 -3.30
C LYS A 178 4.95 -0.38 -3.47
N ALA A 179 4.91 0.53 -2.50
CA ALA A 179 4.13 1.75 -2.57
C ALA A 179 4.58 2.58 -3.76
N ILE A 180 3.64 3.03 -4.57
CA ILE A 180 3.88 3.96 -5.69
C ILE A 180 3.23 5.32 -5.43
N SER A 181 2.18 5.34 -4.60
CA SER A 181 1.57 6.57 -4.11
C SER A 181 1.01 6.39 -2.71
N VAL A 182 1.00 7.49 -1.96
CA VAL A 182 0.48 7.59 -0.60
C VAL A 182 -0.35 8.86 -0.53
N ALA A 183 -1.57 8.79 -0.02
CA ALA A 183 -2.40 9.95 0.22
C ALA A 183 -3.01 9.88 1.62
N ARG A 184 -3.08 11.04 2.28
CA ARG A 184 -3.61 11.21 3.63
C ARG A 184 -4.52 12.42 3.68
N GLU A 185 -5.67 12.24 4.29
CA GLU A 185 -6.55 13.32 4.73
C GLU A 185 -6.59 13.36 6.25
N GLN A 186 -6.38 14.53 6.84
CA GLN A 186 -6.48 14.75 8.28
C GLN A 186 -7.49 15.85 8.57
N TRP A 187 -8.48 15.52 9.38
CA TRP A 187 -9.40 16.50 9.96
C TRP A 187 -8.84 17.01 11.26
N PHE A 188 -8.75 18.33 11.40
CA PHE A 188 -8.28 18.92 12.65
C PHE A 188 -9.34 18.78 13.74
N GLU A 189 -8.90 18.64 14.99
CA GLU A 189 -9.80 18.58 16.14
C GLU A 189 -10.68 19.84 16.20
N GLN A 190 -11.92 19.66 16.64
CA GLN A 190 -12.83 20.78 16.85
C GLN A 190 -12.21 21.77 17.85
N ASP A 191 -12.32 23.07 17.55
CA ASP A 191 -11.76 24.17 18.35
C ASP A 191 -10.23 24.18 18.46
N ARG A 192 -9.53 23.33 17.68
CA ARG A 192 -8.06 23.33 17.55
C ARG A 192 -7.61 23.36 16.08
N ASN A 193 -8.45 23.95 15.22
CA ASN A 193 -8.14 24.19 13.82
C ASN A 193 -6.94 25.16 13.72
N PRO A 194 -5.84 24.79 13.05
CA PRO A 194 -4.75 25.71 12.77
C PRO A 194 -5.20 26.77 11.76
N THR A 195 -4.43 27.85 11.61
CA THR A 195 -4.66 28.80 10.51
C THR A 195 -4.28 28.16 9.18
N VAL A 196 -4.93 28.58 8.09
CA VAL A 196 -4.53 28.16 6.74
C VAL A 196 -3.05 28.47 6.51
N ASP A 197 -2.62 29.70 6.84
CA ASP A 197 -1.24 30.15 6.69
C ASP A 197 -0.23 29.27 7.44
N SER A 198 -0.54 28.82 8.66
CA SER A 198 0.41 27.99 9.43
C SER A 198 0.54 26.58 8.88
N VAL A 199 -0.54 26.04 8.29
CA VAL A 199 -0.50 24.76 7.57
C VAL A 199 0.34 24.89 6.31
N GLU A 200 0.13 25.94 5.52
CA GLU A 200 0.93 26.20 4.32
C GLU A 200 2.41 26.40 4.64
N GLN A 201 2.72 27.16 5.70
CA GLN A 201 4.09 27.36 6.15
C GLN A 201 4.73 26.03 6.54
N ALA A 202 4.04 25.18 7.31
CA ALA A 202 4.56 23.87 7.69
C ALA A 202 4.82 22.96 6.45
N LEU A 203 3.98 23.05 5.42
CA LEU A 203 4.19 22.34 4.16
C LEU A 203 5.43 22.86 3.41
N LEU A 204 5.61 24.18 3.35
CA LEU A 204 6.79 24.80 2.71
C LEU A 204 8.08 24.54 3.49
N GLU A 205 8.01 24.49 4.83
CA GLU A 205 9.14 24.10 5.68
C GLU A 205 9.53 22.64 5.45
N LYS A 206 8.56 21.74 5.27
CA LYS A 206 8.82 20.32 5.03
C LYS A 206 9.30 20.02 3.60
N TYR A 207 8.59 20.52 2.59
CA TYR A 207 8.79 20.13 1.19
C TYR A 207 9.57 21.17 0.37
N GLY A 208 9.87 22.34 0.94
CA GLY A 208 10.57 23.44 0.28
C GLY A 208 9.64 24.32 -0.54
N ALA A 209 10.22 25.13 -1.44
CA ALA A 209 9.46 25.98 -2.36
C ALA A 209 8.63 25.13 -3.33
N SER A 210 7.34 25.45 -3.48
CA SER A 210 6.45 24.73 -4.38
C SER A 210 6.70 25.04 -5.85
N THR A 211 6.40 24.08 -6.72
CA THR A 211 6.30 24.28 -8.17
C THR A 211 5.12 25.19 -8.50
N GLU A 212 3.97 24.95 -7.86
CA GLU A 212 2.74 25.70 -8.11
C GLU A 212 2.04 25.94 -6.79
N ARG A 213 1.44 27.12 -6.69
CA ARG A 213 0.47 27.48 -5.65
C ARG A 213 -0.75 28.06 -6.36
N ASN A 214 -1.92 27.52 -6.07
CA ASN A 214 -3.17 27.94 -6.68
C ASN A 214 -4.29 27.92 -5.65
N ASP A 215 -5.07 28.98 -5.59
CA ASP A 215 -6.26 29.06 -4.75
C ASP A 215 -7.48 28.75 -5.65
N GLN A 216 -7.95 27.50 -5.62
CA GLN A 216 -9.08 27.05 -6.44
C GLN A 216 -10.36 27.09 -5.62
N GLY A 217 -11.18 28.13 -5.84
CA GLY A 217 -12.34 28.39 -5.00
C GLY A 217 -11.87 28.69 -3.57
N ASP A 218 -12.43 27.96 -2.59
CA ASP A 218 -11.99 28.07 -1.20
C ASP A 218 -10.79 27.16 -0.87
N THR A 219 -10.31 26.31 -1.78
CA THR A 219 -9.22 25.36 -1.48
C THR A 219 -7.87 25.93 -1.88
N HIS A 220 -6.93 25.94 -0.94
CA HIS A 220 -5.54 26.32 -1.20
C HIS A 220 -4.74 25.10 -1.62
N GLN A 221 -4.23 25.11 -2.85
CA GLN A 221 -3.51 23.99 -3.45
C GLN A 221 -2.03 24.33 -3.57
N LEU A 222 -1.18 23.40 -3.12
CA LEU A 222 0.26 23.47 -3.29
C LEU A 222 0.74 22.19 -3.98
N ARG A 223 1.71 22.34 -4.88
CA ARG A 223 2.30 21.21 -5.60
C ARG A 223 3.80 21.36 -5.71
N TRP A 224 4.52 20.28 -5.45
CA TRP A 224 5.94 20.12 -5.73
C TRP A 224 6.08 19.01 -6.76
N ALA A 225 6.48 19.35 -7.97
CA ALA A 225 6.65 18.37 -9.03
C ALA A 225 8.12 18.33 -9.45
N TYR A 226 8.65 17.14 -9.60
CA TYR A 226 10.03 16.88 -9.98
C TYR A 226 10.05 16.13 -11.31
N ASP A 227 11.08 16.38 -12.12
CA ASP A 227 11.35 15.54 -13.29
C ASP A 227 11.90 14.17 -12.84
N PRO A 228 12.00 13.18 -13.75
CA PRO A 228 12.53 11.85 -13.40
C PRO A 228 13.98 11.85 -12.90
N ARG A 229 14.71 12.98 -12.99
CA ARG A 229 16.06 13.17 -12.46
C ARG A 229 16.05 13.86 -11.09
N GLY A 230 14.88 14.09 -10.50
CA GLY A 230 14.72 14.71 -9.18
C GLY A 230 14.88 16.24 -9.20
N ARG A 231 14.86 16.89 -10.36
CA ARG A 231 14.96 18.36 -10.44
C ARG A 231 13.58 18.98 -10.32
N LEU A 232 13.44 20.00 -9.49
CA LEU A 232 12.18 20.73 -9.34
C LEU A 232 11.74 21.32 -10.68
N ILE A 233 10.51 21.05 -11.07
CA ILE A 233 9.87 21.61 -12.27
C ILE A 233 9.52 23.06 -11.96
N THR A 234 9.90 23.95 -12.87
CA THR A 234 9.61 25.40 -12.82
C THR A 234 8.57 25.79 -13.88
N GLU A 235 8.02 27.00 -13.78
CA GLU A 235 7.02 27.55 -14.72
C GLU A 235 7.45 27.53 -16.19
N THR A 236 8.76 27.59 -16.46
CA THR A 236 9.31 27.55 -17.83
C THR A 236 9.38 26.14 -18.42
N SER A 237 9.15 25.10 -17.62
CA SER A 237 9.24 23.71 -18.07
C SER A 237 7.98 23.28 -18.83
N PRO A 238 8.10 22.52 -19.93
CA PRO A 238 6.94 21.93 -20.61
C PRO A 238 6.19 20.92 -19.73
N LEU A 239 6.81 20.45 -18.64
CA LEU A 239 6.21 19.54 -17.68
C LEU A 239 5.35 20.25 -16.62
N PHE A 240 5.42 21.59 -16.53
CA PHE A 240 4.79 22.39 -15.46
C PHE A 240 3.31 22.05 -15.24
N ASN A 241 2.54 22.00 -16.31
CA ASN A 241 1.10 21.70 -16.28
C ASN A 241 0.77 20.21 -16.43
N ARG A 242 1.76 19.36 -16.72
CA ARG A 242 1.57 17.93 -17.00
C ARG A 242 1.78 17.07 -15.76
N CYS A 243 2.82 17.36 -14.97
CA CYS A 243 3.15 16.57 -13.79
C CYS A 243 2.31 16.99 -12.59
N ARG A 244 1.09 16.46 -12.51
CA ARG A 244 0.12 16.69 -11.43
C ARG A 244 -0.14 15.40 -10.65
N GLY A 245 -0.30 15.52 -9.34
CA GLY A 245 -0.70 14.43 -8.45
C GLY A 245 -2.03 14.77 -7.76
N ALA A 246 -2.65 13.78 -7.13
CA ALA A 246 -3.85 13.98 -6.32
C ALA A 246 -3.48 14.03 -4.83
N ALA A 247 -4.00 15.02 -4.11
CA ALA A 247 -3.83 15.10 -2.65
C ALA A 247 -4.87 14.25 -1.89
N ASP A 248 -6.06 14.12 -2.47
CA ASP A 248 -7.21 13.41 -1.90
C ASP A 248 -7.02 11.88 -1.92
N PRO A 249 -7.13 11.17 -0.77
CA PRO A 249 -7.08 9.72 -0.70
C PRO A 249 -8.16 8.98 -1.50
N ASP A 250 -9.27 9.63 -1.87
CA ASP A 250 -10.34 9.03 -2.66
C ASP A 250 -10.12 9.22 -4.18
N SER A 251 -9.20 10.09 -4.56
CA SER A 251 -8.84 10.30 -5.95
C SER A 251 -7.98 9.16 -6.51
N GLY A 252 -8.06 8.97 -7.83
CA GLY A 252 -7.18 8.05 -8.55
C GLY A 252 -5.77 8.63 -8.72
N VAL A 253 -4.80 7.75 -8.98
CA VAL A 253 -3.44 8.15 -9.34
C VAL A 253 -3.26 8.16 -10.85
N SER A 254 -2.58 9.19 -11.37
CA SER A 254 -2.12 9.23 -12.76
C SER A 254 -0.62 9.00 -12.80
N LEU A 255 -0.17 8.13 -13.70
CA LEU A 255 1.22 7.74 -13.85
C LEU A 255 1.73 8.19 -15.22
N SER A 256 2.96 8.67 -15.25
CA SER A 256 3.64 9.17 -16.44
C SER A 256 5.12 8.88 -16.32
N ALA A 257 5.73 8.33 -17.37
CA ALA A 257 7.18 8.14 -17.44
C ALA A 257 7.97 9.47 -17.48
N ASP A 258 7.32 10.57 -17.87
CA ASP A 258 7.94 11.89 -18.01
C ASP A 258 7.94 12.69 -16.69
N CYS A 259 7.22 12.23 -15.67
CA CYS A 259 7.06 12.91 -14.39
C CYS A 259 7.73 12.08 -13.30
N GLY A 260 8.61 12.69 -12.52
CA GLY A 260 9.22 12.01 -11.37
C GLY A 260 8.27 12.02 -10.17
N LEU A 261 8.81 12.41 -9.03
CA LEU A 261 8.05 12.60 -7.81
C LEU A 261 7.08 13.79 -7.93
N VAL A 262 5.85 13.63 -7.44
CA VAL A 262 4.92 14.73 -7.23
C VAL A 262 4.34 14.67 -5.83
N VAL A 263 4.45 15.77 -5.09
CA VAL A 263 3.74 16.03 -3.85
C VAL A 263 2.62 17.03 -4.15
N ALA A 264 1.41 16.75 -3.72
CA ALA A 264 0.25 17.63 -3.84
C ALA A 264 -0.39 17.80 -2.47
N ALA A 265 -0.84 19.02 -2.15
CA ALA A 265 -1.54 19.31 -0.91
C ALA A 265 -2.75 20.21 -1.18
N ASN A 266 -3.86 19.91 -0.51
CA ASN A 266 -5.04 20.76 -0.44
C ASN A 266 -5.27 21.17 1.02
N VAL A 267 -5.18 22.46 1.32
CA VAL A 267 -5.63 23.01 2.60
C VAL A 267 -7.05 23.50 2.40
N VAL A 268 -8.00 22.84 3.09
CA VAL A 268 -9.42 23.17 2.96
C VAL A 268 -9.87 23.98 4.17
N PRO A 269 -10.33 25.22 3.98
CA PRO A 269 -10.77 26.08 5.08
C PRO A 269 -12.06 25.63 5.75
N LEU A 270 -12.22 26.05 7.00
CA LEU A 270 -13.44 25.89 7.77
C LEU A 270 -14.52 26.84 7.23
N ARG A 271 -15.67 26.29 6.84
CA ARG A 271 -16.78 27.07 6.26
C ARG A 271 -17.22 28.28 7.09
N GLY A 272 -17.18 28.17 8.42
CA GLY A 272 -17.55 29.25 9.33
C GLY A 272 -16.47 30.31 9.54
N ASN A 273 -15.21 29.99 9.23
CA ASN A 273 -14.08 30.89 9.34
C ASN A 273 -12.96 30.46 8.37
N PRO A 274 -12.90 31.03 7.15
CA PRO A 274 -11.94 30.64 6.12
C PRO A 274 -10.46 30.89 6.48
N ALA A 275 -10.17 31.62 7.55
CA ALA A 275 -8.79 31.77 8.03
C ALA A 275 -8.27 30.52 8.78
N LEU A 276 -9.16 29.60 9.15
CA LEU A 276 -8.83 28.34 9.83
C LEU A 276 -8.96 27.17 8.86
N ALA A 277 -8.05 26.21 8.95
CA ALA A 277 -8.10 24.98 8.16
C ALA A 277 -9.06 23.96 8.81
N GLN A 278 -10.00 23.42 8.05
CA GLN A 278 -10.87 22.33 8.49
C GLN A 278 -10.15 20.98 8.42
N TYR A 279 -9.51 20.72 7.28
CA TYR A 279 -8.73 19.52 7.04
C TYR A 279 -7.61 19.79 6.05
N LEU A 280 -6.62 18.91 6.07
CA LEU A 280 -5.48 18.90 5.16
C LEU A 280 -5.48 17.57 4.40
N GLN A 281 -5.38 17.64 3.08
CA GLN A 281 -5.06 16.50 2.23
C GLN A 281 -3.63 16.65 1.72
N VAL A 282 -2.85 15.56 1.77
CA VAL A 282 -1.51 15.49 1.17
C VAL A 282 -1.39 14.17 0.44
N GLY A 283 -0.90 14.22 -0.79
CA GLY A 283 -0.60 13.06 -1.60
C GLY A 283 0.82 13.12 -2.15
N VAL A 284 1.50 11.99 -2.15
CA VAL A 284 2.80 11.80 -2.79
C VAL A 284 2.70 10.65 -3.78
N VAL A 285 3.22 10.84 -4.97
CA VAL A 285 3.30 9.81 -6.01
C VAL A 285 4.67 9.87 -6.68
N ASP A 286 5.29 8.71 -6.88
CA ASP A 286 6.39 8.55 -7.84
C ASP A 286 5.79 8.11 -9.18
N GLN A 287 5.59 9.06 -10.10
CA GLN A 287 4.86 8.77 -11.33
C GLN A 287 5.66 7.89 -12.29
N ALA A 288 6.92 8.23 -12.54
CA ALA A 288 7.80 7.47 -13.42
C ALA A 288 8.12 6.10 -12.81
N GLY A 289 8.44 6.05 -11.51
CA GLY A 289 8.67 4.78 -10.82
C GLY A 289 7.42 3.92 -10.77
N GLY A 290 6.24 4.52 -10.53
CA GLY A 290 4.96 3.82 -10.57
C GLY A 290 4.61 3.30 -11.96
N TYR A 291 4.84 4.09 -13.01
CA TYR A 291 4.64 3.68 -14.40
C TYR A 291 5.51 2.47 -14.77
N GLN A 292 6.78 2.52 -14.37
CA GLN A 292 7.72 1.42 -14.55
C GLN A 292 7.27 0.18 -13.77
N ALA A 293 6.92 0.32 -12.49
CA ALA A 293 6.46 -0.79 -11.66
C ALA A 293 5.20 -1.46 -12.22
N LEU A 294 4.25 -0.68 -12.75
CA LEU A 294 3.06 -1.21 -13.42
C LEU A 294 3.43 -2.02 -14.66
N THR A 295 4.31 -1.46 -15.51
CA THR A 295 4.79 -2.11 -16.74
C THR A 295 5.52 -3.42 -16.43
N ASP A 296 6.42 -3.41 -15.46
CA ASP A 296 7.19 -4.58 -15.04
C ASP A 296 6.29 -5.66 -14.45
N THR A 297 5.27 -5.26 -13.68
CA THR A 297 4.28 -6.19 -13.14
C THR A 297 3.49 -6.87 -14.26
N GLN A 298 3.02 -6.12 -15.26
CA GLN A 298 2.29 -6.70 -16.40
C GLN A 298 3.16 -7.69 -17.18
N GLN A 299 4.43 -7.33 -17.45
CA GLN A 299 5.37 -8.20 -18.15
C GLN A 299 5.68 -9.46 -17.33
N GLY A 300 5.91 -9.32 -16.02
CA GLY A 300 6.18 -10.44 -15.12
C GLY A 300 5.00 -11.42 -15.01
N LEU A 301 3.77 -10.89 -14.91
CA LEU A 301 2.55 -11.70 -14.90
C LEU A 301 2.36 -12.46 -16.22
N GLN A 302 2.61 -11.81 -17.35
CA GLN A 302 2.55 -12.45 -18.67
C GLN A 302 3.60 -13.55 -18.83
N ALA A 303 4.83 -13.31 -18.37
CA ALA A 303 5.91 -14.30 -18.41
C ALA A 303 5.58 -15.53 -17.55
N MET A 304 5.07 -15.32 -16.34
CA MET A 304 4.66 -16.40 -15.44
C MET A 304 3.51 -17.23 -16.04
N ASP A 305 2.54 -16.59 -16.68
CA ASP A 305 1.45 -17.30 -17.36
C ASP A 305 1.94 -18.09 -18.59
N ALA A 306 2.89 -17.55 -19.35
CA ALA A 306 3.52 -18.26 -20.46
C ALA A 306 4.26 -19.51 -19.97
N GLU A 307 4.98 -19.41 -18.85
CA GLU A 307 5.65 -20.55 -18.22
C GLU A 307 4.66 -21.61 -17.75
N ARG A 308 3.58 -21.19 -17.07
CA ARG A 308 2.48 -22.07 -16.65
C ARG A 308 1.89 -22.84 -17.83
N ARG A 309 1.58 -22.14 -18.93
CA ARG A 309 1.07 -22.77 -20.16
C ARG A 309 2.07 -23.74 -20.79
N ALA A 310 3.34 -23.37 -20.84
CA ALA A 310 4.40 -24.24 -21.35
C ALA A 310 4.53 -25.53 -20.50
N GLN A 311 4.39 -25.41 -19.17
CA GLN A 311 4.39 -26.56 -18.28
C GLN A 311 3.17 -27.47 -18.52
N GLN A 312 1.98 -26.89 -18.68
CA GLN A 312 0.77 -27.65 -19.01
C GLN A 312 0.91 -28.44 -20.33
N VAL A 313 1.51 -27.84 -21.36
CA VAL A 313 1.78 -28.54 -22.62
C VAL A 313 2.76 -29.69 -22.42
N ARG A 314 3.85 -29.47 -21.66
CA ARG A 314 4.81 -30.54 -21.34
C ARG A 314 4.15 -31.71 -20.59
N ASP A 315 3.29 -31.41 -19.62
CA ASP A 315 2.61 -32.44 -18.82
C ASP A 315 1.50 -33.14 -19.61
N ALA A 316 0.80 -32.44 -20.49
CA ALA A 316 -0.13 -33.04 -21.43
C ALA A 316 0.60 -33.97 -22.41
N GLY A 317 1.76 -33.57 -22.92
CA GLY A 317 2.58 -34.39 -23.81
C GLY A 317 3.03 -35.72 -23.20
N LYS A 318 3.32 -35.76 -21.90
CA LYS A 318 3.66 -37.01 -21.18
C LYS A 318 2.48 -37.99 -21.10
N ASN A 319 1.25 -37.47 -21.07
CA ASN A 319 0.02 -38.23 -20.88
C ASN A 319 -0.83 -38.31 -22.16
N ALA A 320 -0.30 -37.85 -23.30
CA ALA A 320 -1.06 -37.74 -24.53
C ALA A 320 -1.32 -39.13 -25.12
N GLN A 321 -2.60 -39.47 -25.33
CA GLN A 321 -2.96 -40.60 -26.19
C GLN A 321 -2.79 -40.18 -27.65
N ALA A 322 -2.18 -41.05 -28.46
CA ALA A 322 -2.12 -40.84 -29.89
C ALA A 322 -3.56 -40.82 -30.46
N PRO A 323 -3.89 -39.84 -31.32
CA PRO A 323 -5.20 -39.84 -31.97
C PRO A 323 -5.36 -41.11 -32.82
N GLN A 324 -6.51 -41.77 -32.73
CA GLN A 324 -6.91 -42.76 -33.72
C GLN A 324 -7.37 -42.01 -34.96
N LEU A 325 -6.62 -42.15 -36.06
CA LEU A 325 -6.91 -41.58 -37.37
C LEU A 325 -7.61 -42.60 -38.26
#